data_AF-A0A529HGU4-F1
#
_entry.id   AF-A0A529HGU4-F1
#
_cell.length_a   1.000
_cell.length_b   1.000
_cell.length_c   1.000
_cell.angle_alpha   90.00
_cell.angle_beta   90.00
_cell.angle_gamma   90.00
#
_symmetry.space_group_name_H-M   'P 1'
#
loop_
_entity.id
_entity.type
_entity.pdbx_description
1 polymer ?
#
loop_
_entity_poly.entity_id
_entity_poly.type
_entity_poly.pdbx_seq_one_letter_code
_entity_poly.pdbx_strand_id
1 'polypeptide(L)'
;FRLVKFHRPYEEELAHQPIRGLYSSPMTERLFVVDKENGGKADAQNAGINVCRAPLFCIIDGDSILEPDALMRAAQPFIDDPERTIAVGGTIRIANGSRIEAGRVR
;
A
#
# COMPACT_ATOMS: atom_id res chain seq x y z
N PHE A 1 2.45 17.72 9.67
CA PHE A 1 2.60 17.70 8.19
C PHE A 1 1.70 18.76 7.58
N ARG A 2 2.11 19.45 6.51
CA ARG A 2 1.26 20.43 5.79
C ARG A 2 0.30 19.72 4.83
N LEU A 3 -0.54 18.81 5.33
CA LEU A 3 -1.47 18.08 4.46
C LEU A 3 -2.72 18.94 4.16
N VAL A 4 -3.26 18.82 2.95
CA VAL A 4 -4.43 19.59 2.51
C VAL A 4 -5.61 18.64 2.34
N LYS A 5 -6.73 18.93 3.02
CA LYS A 5 -7.94 18.12 2.89
C LYS A 5 -8.48 18.22 1.47
N PHE A 6 -8.85 17.08 0.88
CA PHE A 6 -9.50 17.03 -0.43
C PHE A 6 -10.65 16.04 -0.41
N HIS A 7 -11.49 16.11 -1.43
CA HIS A 7 -12.59 15.18 -1.64
C HIS A 7 -12.28 14.26 -2.82
N ARG A 8 -12.54 12.97 -2.65
CA ARG A 8 -12.47 11.97 -3.71
C ARG A 8 -13.58 10.96 -3.44
N PRO A 9 -14.46 10.70 -4.41
CA PRO A 9 -15.41 9.60 -4.30
C PRO A 9 -14.66 8.26 -4.41
N TYR A 10 -15.10 7.30 -3.60
CA TYR A 10 -14.63 5.93 -3.56
C TYR A 10 -15.83 5.02 -3.27
N GLU A 11 -15.68 3.74 -3.60
CA GLU A 11 -16.71 2.73 -3.37
C GLU A 11 -16.50 2.08 -1.99
N GLU A 12 -17.58 1.82 -1.27
CA GLU A 12 -17.53 1.17 0.05
C GLU A 12 -17.78 -0.33 -0.08
N GLU A 13 -16.96 -1.02 -0.86
CA GLU A 13 -17.10 -2.48 -1.09
C GLU A 13 -16.70 -3.29 0.14
N LEU A 14 -15.62 -2.90 0.81
CA LEU A 14 -15.13 -3.58 2.01
C LEU A 14 -15.50 -2.83 3.28
N ALA A 15 -15.99 -3.57 4.28
CA ALA A 15 -16.31 -3.00 5.58
C ALA A 15 -15.07 -2.42 6.27
N HIS A 16 -15.17 -1.19 6.74
CA HIS A 16 -14.18 -0.55 7.60
C HIS A 16 -14.82 0.51 8.52
N GLN A 17 -14.12 0.90 9.58
CA GLN A 17 -14.51 2.03 10.42
C GLN A 17 -14.50 3.35 9.64
N PRO A 18 -15.33 4.34 10.03
CA PRO A 18 -15.53 5.57 9.25
C PRO A 18 -14.24 6.31 8.88
N ILE A 19 -14.15 6.75 7.62
CA ILE A 19 -13.10 7.66 7.14
C ILE A 19 -13.50 9.10 7.48
N ARG A 20 -12.64 9.80 8.21
CA ARG A 20 -12.82 11.20 8.65
C ARG A 20 -12.42 12.21 7.58
N GLY A 21 -11.45 11.83 6.74
CA GLY A 21 -11.01 12.67 5.63
C GLY A 21 -9.82 12.11 4.87
N LEU A 22 -9.66 12.62 3.65
CA LEU A 22 -8.51 12.37 2.79
C LEU A 22 -7.66 13.64 2.73
N TYR A 23 -6.35 13.48 2.83
CA TYR A 23 -5.42 14.61 2.85
C TYR A 23 -4.24 14.41 1.92
N SER A 24 -4.04 15.30 0.96
CA SER A 24 -2.94 15.21 0.00
C SER A 24 -1.67 15.86 0.55
N SER A 25 -0.51 15.37 0.11
CA SER A 25 0.77 16.02 0.36
C SER A 25 1.00 17.13 -0.68
N PRO A 26 1.34 18.37 -0.27
CA PRO A 26 1.70 19.44 -1.20
C PRO A 26 3.08 19.23 -1.83
N MET A 27 3.87 18.27 -1.32
CA MET A 27 5.21 17.96 -1.84
C MET A 27 5.16 16.93 -2.98
N THR A 28 4.09 16.14 -3.07
CA THR A 28 3.94 15.11 -4.11
C THR A 28 2.48 14.68 -4.24
N GLU A 29 1.99 14.69 -5.47
CA GLU A 29 0.62 14.26 -5.80
C GLU A 29 0.42 12.74 -5.65
N ARG A 30 1.52 11.98 -5.55
CA ARG A 30 1.51 10.52 -5.42
C ARG A 30 1.36 10.04 -3.98
N LEU A 31 1.25 10.95 -3.02
CA LEU A 31 1.05 10.63 -1.61
C LEU A 31 -0.17 11.36 -1.06
N PHE A 32 -1.07 10.59 -0.48
CA PHE A 32 -2.14 11.12 0.36
C PHE A 32 -2.32 10.22 1.59
N VAL A 33 -2.99 10.76 2.59
CA VAL A 33 -3.28 10.12 3.87
C VAL A 33 -4.78 9.93 4.00
N VAL A 34 -5.18 8.74 4.44
CA VAL A 34 -6.56 8.42 4.84
C VAL A 34 -6.62 8.52 6.37
N ASP A 35 -7.34 9.51 6.88
CA ASP A 35 -7.67 9.60 8.31
C ASP A 35 -8.99 8.86 8.56
N LYS A 36 -8.99 7.96 9.54
CA LYS A 36 -10.14 7.11 9.86
C LYS A 36 -10.17 6.78 11.34
N GLU A 37 -11.35 6.39 11.83
CA GLU A 37 -11.48 5.85 13.18
C GLU A 37 -10.67 4.55 13.35
N ASN A 38 -10.14 4.26 14.52
CA ASN A 38 -9.27 3.08 14.68
C ASN A 38 -10.09 1.79 14.70
N GLY A 39 -9.79 0.86 13.78
CA GLY A 39 -10.35 -0.50 13.75
C GLY A 39 -9.29 -1.60 13.58
N GLY A 40 -8.00 -1.28 13.70
CA GLY A 40 -6.89 -2.22 13.53
C GLY A 40 -6.36 -2.37 12.10
N LYS A 41 -5.43 -3.33 11.90
CA LYS A 41 -4.65 -3.49 10.65
C LYS A 41 -5.53 -3.85 9.45
N ALA A 42 -6.37 -4.88 9.57
CA ALA A 42 -7.24 -5.33 8.48
C ALA A 42 -8.24 -4.23 8.07
N ASP A 43 -8.79 -3.54 9.05
CA ASP A 43 -9.72 -2.43 8.85
C ASP A 43 -9.06 -1.23 8.13
N ALA A 44 -7.80 -0.92 8.44
CA ALA A 44 -7.02 0.06 7.71
C ALA A 44 -6.73 -0.37 6.26
N GLN A 45 -6.47 -1.66 6.02
CA GLN A 45 -6.25 -2.21 4.68
C GLN A 45 -7.52 -2.14 3.83
N ASN A 46 -8.68 -2.50 4.39
CA ASN A 46 -9.98 -2.40 3.72
C ASN A 46 -10.29 -0.97 3.28
N ALA A 47 -10.09 0.00 4.18
CA ALA A 47 -10.23 1.42 3.84
C ALA A 47 -9.26 1.83 2.71
N GLY A 48 -8.04 1.31 2.72
CA GLY A 48 -7.07 1.53 1.65
C GLY A 48 -7.51 0.96 0.30
N ILE A 49 -8.08 -0.25 0.29
CA ILE A 49 -8.60 -0.91 -0.92
C ILE A 49 -9.74 -0.08 -1.50
N ASN A 50 -10.73 0.30 -0.69
CA ASN A 50 -11.87 1.12 -1.12
C ASN A 50 -11.41 2.44 -1.78
N VAL A 51 -10.40 3.12 -1.22
CA VAL A 51 -9.89 4.41 -1.73
C VAL A 51 -8.91 4.23 -2.91
N CYS A 52 -8.43 3.02 -3.16
CA CYS A 52 -7.50 2.70 -4.25
C CYS A 52 -8.19 2.86 -5.61
N ARG A 53 -7.42 3.31 -6.61
CA ARG A 53 -7.87 3.38 -8.01
C ARG A 53 -6.99 2.57 -8.96
N ALA A 54 -5.92 1.98 -8.43
CA ALA A 54 -5.02 1.14 -9.20
C ALA A 54 -5.59 -0.29 -9.28
N PRO A 55 -5.33 -1.02 -10.38
CA PRO A 55 -5.79 -2.40 -10.54
C PRO A 55 -5.12 -3.36 -9.56
N LEU A 56 -3.99 -2.97 -8.95
CA LEU A 56 -3.28 -3.75 -7.95
C LEU A 56 -3.19 -2.94 -6.64
N PHE A 57 -3.41 -3.62 -5.52
CA PHE A 57 -3.25 -3.08 -4.18
C PHE A 57 -2.08 -3.78 -3.48
N CYS A 58 -1.16 -3.01 -2.92
CA CYS A 58 0.03 -3.53 -2.23
C CYS A 58 0.06 -3.02 -0.80
N ILE A 59 0.29 -3.94 0.14
CA ILE A 59 0.44 -3.65 1.56
C ILE A 59 1.93 -3.74 1.90
N ILE A 60 2.47 -2.69 2.49
CA ILE A 60 3.86 -2.61 2.94
C ILE A 60 3.86 -2.05 4.35
N ASP A 61 4.61 -2.67 5.26
CA ASP A 61 4.80 -2.14 6.61
C ASP A 61 5.82 -0.99 6.58
N GLY A 62 5.64 0.02 7.44
CA GLY A 62 6.43 1.26 7.40
C GLY A 62 7.93 1.10 7.71
N ASP A 63 8.33 -0.08 8.17
CA ASP A 63 9.70 -0.50 8.48
C ASP A 63 10.28 -1.49 7.44
N SER A 64 9.57 -1.72 6.34
CA SER A 64 10.00 -2.62 5.27
C SER A 64 10.87 -1.92 4.23
N ILE A 65 11.92 -2.59 3.79
CA ILE A 65 12.77 -2.18 2.66
C ILE A 65 12.49 -3.12 1.50
N LEU A 66 12.15 -2.55 0.34
CA LEU A 66 11.95 -3.30 -0.89
C LEU A 66 13.25 -3.41 -1.69
N GLU A 67 13.51 -4.60 -2.24
CA GLU A 67 14.50 -4.76 -3.31
C GLU A 67 14.06 -3.91 -4.52
N PRO A 68 14.99 -3.31 -5.28
CA PRO A 68 14.65 -2.35 -6.35
C PRO A 68 13.64 -2.84 -7.39
N ASP A 69 13.60 -4.15 -7.65
CA ASP A 69 12.72 -4.81 -8.61
C ASP A 69 11.58 -5.62 -7.97
N ALA A 70 11.41 -5.53 -6.63
CA ALA A 70 10.43 -6.31 -5.89
C ALA A 70 9.00 -6.11 -6.41
N LEU A 71 8.59 -4.86 -6.66
CA LEU A 71 7.24 -4.56 -7.16
C LEU A 71 7.02 -5.05 -8.60
N MET A 72 8.04 -4.99 -9.46
CA MET A 72 7.92 -5.52 -10.82
C MET A 72 7.75 -7.04 -10.80
N ARG A 73 8.56 -7.74 -10.00
CA ARG A 73 8.44 -9.19 -9.81
C ARG A 73 7.10 -9.57 -9.19
N ALA A 74 6.59 -8.77 -8.26
CA ALA A 74 5.28 -9.01 -7.64
C ALA A 74 4.11 -8.75 -8.61
N ALA A 75 4.27 -7.83 -9.57
CA ALA A 75 3.25 -7.55 -10.58
C ALA A 75 3.23 -8.57 -11.72
N GLN A 76 4.38 -9.20 -12.03
CA GLN A 76 4.53 -10.11 -13.17
C GLN A 76 3.47 -11.23 -13.24
N PRO A 77 3.12 -11.94 -12.13
CA PRO A 77 2.11 -13.00 -12.20
C PRO A 77 0.72 -12.50 -12.63
N PHE A 78 0.35 -11.26 -12.27
CA PHE A 78 -0.92 -10.65 -12.70
C PHE A 78 -0.94 -10.32 -14.20
N ILE A 79 0.23 -10.20 -14.84
CA ILE A 79 0.35 -9.98 -16.27
C ILE A 79 0.36 -11.33 -17.02
N ASP A 80 1.06 -12.33 -16.48
CA ASP A 80 1.24 -13.63 -17.12
C ASP A 80 -0.03 -14.48 -17.10
N ASP A 81 -0.81 -14.43 -16.01
CA ASP A 81 -2.06 -15.19 -15.86
C ASP A 81 -3.12 -14.35 -15.11
N PRO A 82 -3.68 -13.31 -15.75
CA PRO A 82 -4.58 -12.35 -15.11
C PRO A 82 -5.90 -12.98 -14.64
N GLU A 83 -6.36 -14.06 -15.28
CA GLU A 83 -7.63 -14.71 -14.93
C GLU A 83 -7.52 -15.59 -13.69
N ARG A 84 -6.32 -16.12 -13.40
CA ARG A 84 -6.11 -17.03 -12.26
C ARG A 84 -5.33 -16.41 -11.11
N THR A 85 -4.53 -15.39 -11.37
CA THR A 85 -3.70 -14.75 -10.35
C THR A 85 -4.54 -13.75 -9.53
N ILE A 86 -4.91 -14.15 -8.32
CA ILE A 86 -5.69 -13.31 -7.39
C ILE A 86 -4.81 -12.57 -6.35
N ALA A 87 -3.61 -13.07 -6.06
CA ALA A 87 -2.71 -12.51 -5.07
C ALA A 87 -1.27 -12.98 -5.28
N VAL A 88 -0.31 -12.16 -4.89
CA VAL A 88 1.12 -12.51 -4.87
C VAL A 88 1.69 -12.17 -3.50
N GLY A 89 2.50 -13.07 -2.95
CA GLY A 89 3.25 -12.85 -1.71
C GLY A 89 4.74 -12.68 -2.00
N GLY A 90 5.36 -11.67 -1.38
CA GLY A 90 6.82 -11.51 -1.39
C GLY A 90 7.50 -12.39 -0.35
N THR A 91 8.76 -12.76 -0.58
CA THR A 91 9.58 -13.41 0.45
C THR A 91 10.06 -12.38 1.47
N ILE A 92 9.72 -12.59 2.74
CA ILE A 92 10.17 -11.73 3.85
C ILE A 92 11.47 -12.29 4.43
N ARG A 93 12.51 -11.45 4.54
CA ARG A 93 13.79 -11.81 5.18
C ARG A 93 14.09 -10.85 6.32
N ILE A 94 14.68 -11.35 7.41
CA ILE A 94 15.08 -10.52 8.56
C ILE A 94 16.29 -9.68 8.14
N ALA A 95 16.18 -8.36 8.26
CA ALA A 95 17.25 -7.43 7.91
C ALA A 95 18.10 -7.00 9.12
N ASN A 96 17.67 -7.31 10.35
CA ASN A 96 18.40 -6.93 11.56
C ASN A 96 19.81 -7.53 11.58
N GLY A 97 20.82 -6.68 11.82
CA GLY A 97 22.22 -7.08 11.82
C GLY A 97 22.85 -7.27 10.44
N SER A 98 22.09 -7.06 9.35
CA SER A 98 22.61 -7.13 7.98
C SER A 98 23.08 -5.77 7.49
N ARG A 99 24.11 -5.75 6.64
CA ARG A 99 24.51 -4.54 5.91
C ARG A 99 23.60 -4.37 4.69
N ILE A 100 22.75 -3.35 4.71
CA ILE A 100 21.83 -3.06 3.62
C ILE A 100 22.42 -1.95 2.75
N GLU A 101 22.59 -2.23 1.47
CA GLU A 101 23.01 -1.23 0.46
C GLU A 101 22.06 -1.27 -0.72
N ALA A 102 21.48 -0.11 -1.06
CA ALA A 102 20.56 0.06 -2.20
C ALA A 102 19.40 -0.98 -2.23
N GLY A 103 18.84 -1.28 -1.05
CA GLY A 103 17.72 -2.24 -0.93
C GLY A 103 18.12 -3.72 -1.02
N ARG A 104 19.43 -4.04 -0.97
CA ARG A 104 19.95 -5.41 -0.97
C ARG A 104 20.72 -5.72 0.30
N VAL A 105 20.52 -6.93 0.82
CA VAL A 105 21.35 -7.51 1.89
C VAL A 105 22.67 -7.99 1.28
N ARG A 106 23.81 -7.58 1.84
CA ARG A 106 25.14 -8.09 1.49
C ARG A 106 25.57 -9.24 2.40
#